data_AF-A0A530MA34-F1
#
_entry.id   AF-A0A530MA34-F1
#
_cell.length_a   1.000
_cell.length_b   1.000
_cell.length_c   1.000
_cell.angle_alpha   90.00
_cell.angle_beta   90.00
_cell.angle_gamma   90.00
#
_symmetry.space_group_name_H-M   'P 1'
#
loop_
_entity.id
_entity.type
_entity.pdbx_description
1 polymer ?
#
loop_
_entity_poly.entity_id
_entity_poly.type
_entity_poly.pdbx_seq_one_letter_code
_entity_poly.pdbx_strand_id
1 'polypeptide(L)' 'EATEFFGRPRGFNADRFDFTPHSVTWAQNAFLERYAAIEKLRRQTVQPAD' A
#
# COMPACT_ATOMS: atom_id res chain seq x y z
N GLU A 1 0.02 12.93 -21.19
CA GLU A 1 -0.81 13.09 -19.98
C GLU A 1 -0.07 12.73 -18.68
N ALA A 2 -0.04 11.49 -18.18
CA ALA A 2 0.52 11.22 -16.84
C ALA A 2 2.00 11.64 -16.65
N THR A 3 2.87 11.37 -17.64
CA THR A 3 4.29 11.80 -17.58
C THR A 3 4.47 13.32 -17.70
N GLU A 4 3.53 14.01 -18.34
CA GLU A 4 3.58 15.45 -18.54
C GLU A 4 3.16 16.19 -17.26
N PHE A 5 2.12 15.71 -16.58
CA PHE A 5 1.60 16.33 -15.36
C PHE A 5 2.29 15.85 -14.08
N PHE A 6 2.79 14.62 -14.03
CA PHE A 6 3.37 14.00 -12.82
C PHE A 6 4.84 13.61 -12.96
N GLY A 7 5.44 13.81 -14.14
CA GLY A 7 6.80 13.37 -14.43
C GLY A 7 6.93 11.86 -14.68
N ARG A 8 8.15 11.39 -14.97
CA ARG A 8 8.44 9.96 -15.12
C ARG A 8 8.82 9.34 -13.78
N PRO A 9 8.04 8.38 -13.24
CA PRO A 9 8.41 7.69 -12.01
C PRO A 9 9.76 6.96 -12.14
N ARG A 10 10.61 7.04 -11.13
CA ARG A 10 11.89 6.29 -11.05
C ARG A 10 11.81 5.21 -9.98
N GLY A 11 12.30 4.01 -10.28
CA GLY A 11 12.25 2.86 -9.36
C GLY A 11 10.84 2.34 -9.08
N PHE A 12 9.84 2.83 -9.82
CA PHE A 12 8.45 2.45 -9.68
C PHE A 12 8.05 1.52 -10.83
N ASN A 13 7.39 0.41 -10.51
CA ASN A 13 6.83 -0.50 -11.50
C ASN A 13 5.32 -0.57 -11.30
N ALA A 14 4.56 -0.13 -12.32
CA ALA A 14 3.11 -0.11 -12.30
C ALA A 14 2.50 -1.52 -12.14
N ASP A 15 3.16 -2.55 -12.65
CA ASP A 15 2.67 -3.94 -12.62
C ASP A 15 2.63 -4.54 -11.21
N ARG A 16 3.23 -3.86 -10.22
CA ARG A 16 3.18 -4.26 -8.81
C ARG A 16 1.98 -3.69 -8.06
N PHE A 17 1.16 -2.89 -8.72
CA PHE A 17 0.02 -2.22 -8.13
C PHE A 17 -1.26 -2.56 -8.90
N ASP A 18 -2.33 -2.69 -8.15
CA ASP A 18 -3.67 -2.81 -8.72
C ASP A 18 -4.28 -1.42 -8.87
N PHE A 19 -4.37 -0.94 -10.12
CA PHE A 19 -5.02 0.32 -10.48
C PHE A 19 -6.46 0.13 -10.96
N THR A 20 -7.01 -1.09 -10.90
CA THR A 20 -8.39 -1.32 -11.30
C THR A 20 -9.35 -0.60 -10.33
N PRO A 21 -10.40 0.08 -10.83
CA PRO A 21 -11.41 0.64 -9.95
C PRO A 21 -12.16 -0.48 -9.22
N HIS A 22 -12.13 -0.44 -7.90
CA HIS A 22 -12.79 -1.42 -7.04
C HIS A 22 -14.06 -0.89 -6.40
N SER A 23 -14.91 -1.80 -5.96
CA SER A 23 -16.07 -1.44 -5.13
C SER A 23 -15.61 -0.88 -3.78
N VAL A 24 -16.44 -0.02 -3.19
CA VAL A 24 -16.15 0.59 -1.88
C VAL A 24 -15.88 -0.47 -0.81
N THR A 25 -16.71 -1.52 -0.76
CA THR A 25 -16.54 -2.62 0.20
C THR A 25 -15.23 -3.35 0.01
N TRP A 26 -14.80 -3.58 -1.23
CA TRP A 26 -13.51 -4.21 -1.50
C TRP A 26 -12.36 -3.33 -1.00
N ALA A 27 -12.37 -2.05 -1.35
CA ALA A 27 -11.30 -1.11 -0.97
C ALA A 27 -11.19 -0.96 0.56
N GLN A 28 -12.33 -0.89 1.24
CA GLN A 28 -12.39 -0.85 2.70
C GLN A 28 -11.74 -2.09 3.33
N ASN A 29 -12.10 -3.28 2.85
CA ASN A 29 -11.58 -4.54 3.39
C ASN A 29 -10.08 -4.67 3.14
N ALA A 30 -9.62 -4.41 1.91
CA ALA A 30 -8.21 -4.46 1.54
C ALA A 30 -7.36 -3.47 2.36
N PHE A 31 -7.89 -2.27 2.62
CA PHE A 31 -7.22 -1.28 3.45
C PHE A 31 -7.05 -1.75 4.90
N LEU A 32 -8.12 -2.23 5.53
CA LEU A 32 -8.09 -2.69 6.93
C LEU A 32 -7.16 -3.89 7.11
N GLU A 33 -7.16 -4.82 6.16
CA GLU A 33 -6.23 -5.97 6.16
C GLU A 33 -4.77 -5.51 6.13
N ARG A 34 -4.44 -4.62 5.18
CA ARG A 34 -3.06 -4.14 5.04
C ARG A 34 -2.62 -3.33 6.25
N TYR A 35 -3.52 -2.49 6.79
CA TYR A 35 -3.26 -1.73 8.00
C TYR A 35 -2.94 -2.65 9.20
N ALA A 36 -3.79 -3.65 9.45
CA ALA A 36 -3.60 -4.59 10.55
C ALA A 36 -2.25 -5.35 10.44
N ALA A 37 -1.86 -5.74 9.23
CA ALA A 37 -0.57 -6.38 8.97
C ALA A 37 0.62 -5.45 9.32
N ILE A 38 0.57 -4.18 8.92
CA ILE A 38 1.60 -3.19 9.25
C ILE A 38 1.67 -2.96 10.76
N GLU A 39 0.52 -2.83 11.43
CA GLU A 39 0.47 -2.61 12.88
C GLU A 39 1.03 -3.81 13.67
N LYS A 40 0.82 -5.03 13.19
CA LYS A 40 1.44 -6.23 13.77
C LYS A 40 2.97 -6.15 13.68
N LEU A 41 3.52 -5.76 12.53
CA LEU A 41 4.96 -5.59 12.33
C LEU A 41 5.51 -4.49 13.25
N ARG A 42 4.80 -3.36 13.38
CA ARG A 42 5.20 -2.26 14.26
C ARG A 42 5.31 -2.70 15.72
N ARG A 43 4.33 -3.46 16.22
CA ARG A 43 4.40 -4.02 17.58
C ARG A 43 5.60 -4.95 17.77
N GLN A 44 5.91 -5.77 16.77
CA GLN A 44 7.10 -6.64 16.82
C GLN A 44 8.41 -5.85 16.82
N THR A 45 8.47 -4.71 16.14
CA THR A 45 9.66 -3.84 16.13
C THR A 45 9.83 -2.98 17.38
N VAL A 46 8.76 -2.77 18.16
CA VAL A 46 8.76 -1.92 19.37
C VAL A 46 8.94 -2.75 20.66
N GLN A 47 8.70 -4.06 20.62
CA GLN A 47 9.05 -4.94 21.73
C GLN A 47 10.59 -4.96 21.88
N PRO A 48 11.17 -4.58 23.04
CA PRO A 48 12.59 -4.78 23.24
C PRO A 48 12.88 -6.28 23.19
N ALA A 49 13.97 -6.65 22.52
CA ALA A 49 14.50 -8.00 22.64
C ALA A 49 14.99 -8.16 24.09
N ASP A 50 14.27 -8.97 24.87
CA ASP A 50 14.74 -9.48 26.17
C ASP A 50 16.00 -10.33 25.99
#